data_AF-A0A4R2EX57-F1
#
_entry.id   AF-A0A4R2EX57-F1
#
_cell.length_a   1.000
_cell.length_b   1.000
_cell.length_c   1.000
_cell.angle_alpha   90.00
_cell.angle_beta   90.00
_cell.angle_gamma   90.00
#
_symmetry.space_group_name_H-M   'P 1'
#
loop_
_entity.id
_entity.type
_entity.pdbx_description
1 polymer ?
#
loop_
_entity_poly.entity_id
_entity_poly.type
_entity_poly.pdbx_seq_one_letter_code
_entity_poly.pdbx_strand_id
1 'polypeptide(L)'
;MEDKVTLKWQEGMTFEGIVSGHKITIDADEKVGGKNSGPRPKALMLLALAGCTAMDVISILNKMRMPYDDFSIDVFSNKSEEHPVVYTDFKILYKFKGKNLDLEKIKKAIDLSQERYCGVSAMYKNIGPVTFEIVTEE
;
A
#
# COMPACT_ATOMS: atom_id res chain seq x y z
N MET A 1 -2.41 -21.12 -11.36
CA MET A 1 -1.36 -20.11 -11.57
C MET A 1 -0.69 -19.91 -10.22
N GLU A 2 0.63 -19.98 -10.15
CA GLU A 2 1.40 -19.85 -8.91
C GLU A 2 2.35 -18.67 -9.05
N ASP A 3 2.35 -17.79 -8.06
CA ASP A 3 3.33 -16.70 -7.94
C ASP A 3 4.47 -17.15 -7.00
N LYS A 4 5.72 -16.92 -7.41
CA LYS A 4 6.90 -17.27 -6.63
C LYS A 4 7.86 -16.08 -6.54
N VAL A 5 8.32 -15.80 -5.33
CA VAL A 5 9.44 -14.89 -5.06
C VAL A 5 10.57 -15.66 -4.37
N THR A 6 11.81 -15.25 -4.61
CA THR A 6 12.99 -15.80 -3.93
C THR A 6 13.77 -14.65 -3.32
N LEU A 7 13.99 -14.73 -2.00
CA LEU A 7 14.87 -13.83 -1.25
C LEU A 7 16.19 -14.55 -0.99
N LYS A 8 17.29 -13.86 -1.25
CA LYS A 8 18.65 -14.34 -0.97
C LYS A 8 19.22 -13.54 0.19
N TRP A 9 19.66 -14.26 1.22
CA TRP A 9 20.46 -13.67 2.28
C TRP A 9 21.75 -13.10 1.70
N GLN A 10 22.11 -11.89 2.14
CA GLN A 10 23.37 -11.25 1.77
C GLN A 10 24.34 -11.32 2.94
N GLU A 11 23.99 -10.64 4.02
CA GLU A 11 24.76 -10.55 5.24
C GLU A 11 23.87 -10.05 6.38
N GLY A 12 24.21 -10.35 7.64
CA GLY A 12 23.44 -9.90 8.80
C GLY A 12 21.95 -10.21 8.65
N MET A 13 21.10 -9.17 8.80
CA MET A 13 19.65 -9.24 8.58
C MET A 13 19.20 -8.72 7.21
N THR A 14 20.13 -8.51 6.27
CA THR A 14 19.87 -7.96 4.95
C THR A 14 19.62 -9.07 3.92
N PHE A 15 18.54 -8.93 3.17
CA PHE A 15 18.13 -9.84 2.10
C PHE A 15 17.86 -9.06 0.81
N GLU A 16 18.06 -9.70 -0.33
CA GLU A 16 17.68 -9.17 -1.64
C GLU A 16 16.77 -10.14 -2.38
N GLY A 17 15.69 -9.61 -2.97
CA GLY A 17 14.78 -10.35 -3.84
C GLY A 17 14.59 -9.64 -5.16
N ILE A 18 14.13 -10.37 -6.18
CA ILE A 18 13.68 -9.81 -7.45
C ILE A 18 12.18 -9.99 -7.56
N VAL A 19 11.44 -8.90 -7.74
CA VAL A 19 9.98 -8.88 -7.92
C VAL A 19 9.68 -8.15 -9.23
N SER A 20 9.03 -8.83 -10.17
CA SER A 20 8.70 -8.26 -11.49
C SER A 20 9.90 -7.64 -12.22
N GLY A 21 11.10 -8.21 -12.08
CA GLY A 21 12.34 -7.69 -12.68
C GLY A 21 13.03 -6.58 -11.88
N HIS A 22 12.45 -6.14 -10.77
CA HIS A 22 13.02 -5.10 -9.90
C HIS A 22 13.68 -5.71 -8.67
N LYS A 23 14.89 -5.23 -8.34
CA LYS A 23 15.59 -5.62 -7.12
C LYS A 23 14.99 -4.88 -5.92
N ILE A 24 14.65 -5.63 -4.87
CA ILE A 24 14.21 -5.09 -3.58
C ILE A 24 15.14 -5.59 -2.50
N THR A 25 15.74 -4.66 -1.76
CA THR A 25 16.51 -4.93 -0.54
C THR A 25 15.56 -4.85 0.65
N ILE A 26 15.59 -5.84 1.53
CA ILE A 26 14.81 -5.91 2.77
C ILE A 26 15.80 -6.00 3.92
N ASP A 27 15.57 -5.22 4.97
CA ASP A 27 16.48 -5.18 6.12
C ASP A 27 15.74 -4.84 7.42
N ALA A 28 16.47 -4.86 8.53
CA ALA A 28 15.96 -4.55 9.86
C ALA A 28 16.60 -3.29 10.46
N ASP A 29 16.06 -2.85 11.60
CA ASP A 29 16.69 -1.82 12.42
C ASP A 29 18.04 -2.28 12.98
N GLU A 30 18.98 -1.35 13.13
CA GLU A 30 20.29 -1.62 13.74
C GLU A 30 20.16 -2.22 15.14
N LYS A 31 19.13 -1.81 15.90
CA LYS A 31 18.81 -2.31 17.24
C LYS A 31 18.55 -3.82 17.30
N VAL A 32 18.19 -4.43 16.18
CA VAL A 32 17.92 -5.88 16.08
C VAL A 32 18.89 -6.56 15.11
N GLY A 33 20.06 -5.96 14.87
CA GLY A 33 21.13 -6.54 14.05
C GLY A 33 21.02 -6.27 12.54
N GLY A 34 20.12 -5.38 12.12
CA GLY A 34 20.09 -4.88 10.74
C GLY A 34 21.10 -3.78 10.47
N LYS A 35 21.12 -3.30 9.23
CA LYS A 35 21.97 -2.17 8.77
C LYS A 35 21.14 -0.97 8.33
N ASN A 36 19.83 -1.01 8.55
CA ASN A 36 18.87 -0.02 8.05
C ASN A 36 19.00 0.25 6.53
N SER A 37 19.45 -0.73 5.73
CA SER A 37 19.72 -0.57 4.30
C SER A 37 18.49 -0.80 3.40
N GLY A 38 17.35 -1.11 4.00
CA GLY A 38 16.09 -1.38 3.31
C GLY A 38 14.87 -1.33 4.23
N PRO A 39 13.66 -1.34 3.66
CA PRO A 39 12.41 -1.42 4.42
C PRO A 39 12.32 -2.70 5.23
N ARG A 40 11.60 -2.61 6.36
CA ARG A 40 11.25 -3.78 7.17
C ARG A 40 10.18 -4.58 6.43
N PRO A 41 10.19 -5.92 6.48
CA PRO A 41 9.23 -6.76 5.76
C PRO A 41 7.77 -6.35 5.97
N LYS A 42 7.41 -6.03 7.21
CA LYS A 42 6.04 -5.65 7.57
C LYS A 42 5.59 -4.33 6.92
N ALA A 43 6.49 -3.36 6.74
CA ALA A 43 6.14 -2.09 6.10
C ALA A 43 5.78 -2.27 4.61
N LEU A 44 6.39 -3.27 3.95
CA LEU A 44 6.07 -3.61 2.56
C LEU A 44 4.63 -4.10 2.39
N MET A 45 4.02 -4.66 3.44
CA MET A 45 2.59 -5.00 3.43
C MET A 45 1.73 -3.75 3.25
N LEU A 46 2.03 -2.65 3.95
CA LEU A 46 1.28 -1.41 3.79
C LEU A 46 1.52 -0.79 2.41
N LEU A 47 2.75 -0.86 1.91
CA LEU A 47 3.09 -0.39 0.57
C LEU A 47 2.37 -1.20 -0.52
N ALA A 48 2.23 -2.52 -0.35
CA ALA A 48 1.49 -3.37 -1.28
C ALA A 48 0.00 -3.01 -1.31
N LEU A 49 -0.61 -2.74 -0.15
CA LEU A 49 -2.00 -2.27 -0.06
C LEU A 49 -2.17 -0.92 -0.75
N ALA A 50 -1.29 0.04 -0.45
CA ALA A 50 -1.30 1.38 -1.07
C ALA A 50 -1.16 1.28 -2.59
N GLY A 51 -0.18 0.51 -3.08
CA GLY A 51 0.09 0.35 -4.50
C GLY A 51 -1.07 -0.30 -5.27
N CYS A 52 -1.64 -1.37 -4.74
CA CYS A 52 -2.77 -2.07 -5.37
C CYS A 52 -3.95 -1.13 -5.62
N THR A 53 -4.40 -0.43 -4.56
CA THR A 53 -5.56 0.46 -4.70
C THR A 53 -5.24 1.74 -5.49
N ALA A 54 -4.01 2.27 -5.39
CA ALA A 54 -3.59 3.44 -6.17
C ALA A 54 -3.66 3.17 -7.69
N MET A 55 -3.19 2.01 -8.13
CA MET A 55 -3.21 1.62 -9.54
C MET A 55 -4.64 1.51 -10.07
N ASP A 56 -5.55 0.91 -9.30
CA ASP A 56 -6.97 0.81 -9.66
C ASP A 56 -7.63 2.19 -9.75
N VAL A 57 -7.46 3.03 -8.74
CA VAL A 57 -8.06 4.38 -8.69
C VAL A 57 -7.57 5.24 -9.84
N ILE A 58 -6.25 5.32 -10.10
CA ILE A 58 -5.71 6.06 -11.25
C ILE A 58 -6.27 5.52 -12.57
N SER A 59 -6.29 4.19 -12.75
CA SER A 59 -6.80 3.56 -13.96
C SER A 59 -8.27 3.93 -14.23
N ILE A 60 -9.11 3.93 -13.19
CA ILE A 60 -10.53 4.28 -13.30
C ILE A 60 -10.71 5.78 -13.57
N LEU A 61 -10.03 6.65 -12.83
CA LEU A 61 -10.15 8.10 -13.02
C LEU A 61 -9.68 8.56 -14.40
N ASN A 62 -8.60 7.95 -14.91
CA ASN A 62 -8.13 8.18 -16.27
C ASN A 62 -9.19 7.80 -17.32
N LYS A 63 -9.88 6.65 -17.14
CA LYS A 63 -11.01 6.26 -18.01
C LYS A 63 -12.19 7.22 -17.91
N MET A 64 -12.44 7.80 -16.73
CA MET A 64 -13.48 8.80 -16.49
C MET A 64 -13.09 10.21 -16.95
N ARG A 65 -11.86 10.39 -17.47
CA ARG A 65 -11.28 11.68 -17.88
C ARG A 65 -11.39 12.74 -16.79
N MET A 66 -11.14 12.34 -15.54
CA MET A 66 -11.18 13.23 -14.38
C MET A 66 -9.81 13.90 -14.21
N PRO A 67 -9.72 15.25 -14.27
CA PRO A 67 -8.46 15.94 -14.11
C PRO A 67 -8.06 16.06 -12.63
N TYR A 68 -6.76 15.92 -12.36
CA TYR A 68 -6.10 16.18 -11.08
C TYR A 68 -4.65 16.56 -11.36
N ASP A 69 -4.03 17.33 -10.48
CA ASP A 69 -2.65 17.79 -10.59
C ASP A 69 -1.69 16.82 -9.90
N ASP A 70 -2.10 16.23 -8.78
CA ASP A 70 -1.31 15.24 -8.05
C ASP A 70 -2.20 14.22 -7.32
N PHE A 71 -1.64 13.03 -7.06
CA PHE A 71 -2.30 11.97 -6.30
C PHE A 71 -1.28 11.17 -5.48
N SER A 72 -1.56 11.02 -4.18
CA SER A 72 -0.79 10.18 -3.28
C SER A 72 -1.71 9.39 -2.33
N ILE A 73 -1.17 8.32 -1.75
CA ILE A 73 -1.86 7.52 -0.74
C ILE A 73 -0.98 7.36 0.48
N ASP A 74 -1.55 7.64 1.65
CA ASP A 74 -0.99 7.23 2.94
C ASP A 74 -1.78 6.04 3.49
N VAL A 75 -1.09 5.03 4.03
CA VAL A 75 -1.72 3.90 4.71
C VAL A 75 -1.19 3.80 6.13
N PHE A 76 -2.12 3.88 7.07
CA PHE A 76 -1.86 3.75 8.50
C PHE A 76 -2.40 2.43 9.01
N SER A 77 -1.77 1.91 10.06
CA SER A 77 -2.21 0.70 10.73
C SER A 77 -1.69 0.67 12.15
N ASN A 78 -2.55 0.33 13.11
CA ASN A 78 -2.12 0.06 14.48
C ASN A 78 -1.52 -1.33 14.61
N LYS A 79 -0.71 -1.53 15.66
CA LYS A 79 -0.06 -2.79 15.98
C LYS A 79 -0.59 -3.33 17.30
N SER A 80 -0.72 -4.65 17.42
CA SER A 80 -1.01 -5.29 18.70
C SER A 80 0.15 -5.10 19.69
N GLU A 81 -0.16 -5.13 20.99
CA GLU A 81 0.84 -5.00 22.05
C GLU A 81 1.60 -6.31 22.29
N GLU A 82 0.91 -7.45 22.17
CA GLU A 82 1.48 -8.76 22.46
C GLU A 82 2.06 -9.45 21.22
N HIS A 83 3.04 -10.35 21.47
CA HIS A 83 3.61 -11.21 20.44
C HIS A 83 2.64 -12.36 20.07
N PRO A 84 2.50 -12.71 18.77
CA PRO A 84 3.11 -12.03 17.62
C PRO A 84 2.48 -10.66 17.35
N VAL A 85 3.32 -9.64 17.19
CA VAL A 85 2.85 -8.27 16.88
C VAL A 85 2.26 -8.27 15.47
N VAL A 86 0.96 -8.03 15.33
CA VAL A 86 0.23 -7.98 14.06
C VAL A 86 -0.32 -6.59 13.78
N TYR A 87 -0.76 -6.34 12.55
CA TYR A 87 -1.58 -5.19 12.22
C TYR A 87 -3.04 -5.45 12.58
N THR A 88 -3.72 -4.47 13.18
CA THR A 88 -5.10 -4.63 13.70
C THR A 88 -6.16 -3.97 12.83
N ASP A 89 -5.78 -2.96 12.05
CA ASP A 89 -6.65 -2.16 11.20
C ASP A 89 -5.84 -1.50 10.09
N PHE A 90 -6.50 -0.95 9.09
CA PHE A 90 -5.87 -0.22 8.00
C PHE A 90 -6.69 1.02 7.65
N LYS A 91 -6.11 2.21 7.79
CA LYS A 91 -6.70 3.47 7.36
C LYS A 91 -5.99 3.99 6.13
N ILE A 92 -6.72 4.19 5.03
CA ILE A 92 -6.20 4.67 3.76
C ILE A 92 -6.60 6.14 3.56
N LEU A 93 -5.64 7.04 3.36
CA LEU A 93 -5.91 8.41 2.96
C LEU A 93 -5.63 8.55 1.47
N TYR A 94 -6.67 8.82 0.68
CA TYR A 94 -6.54 9.15 -0.73
C TYR A 94 -6.41 10.66 -0.87
N LYS A 95 -5.21 11.12 -1.22
CA LYS A 95 -4.86 12.54 -1.28
C LYS A 95 -4.82 13.00 -2.73
N PHE A 96 -5.71 13.90 -3.09
CA PHE A 96 -5.75 14.51 -4.42
C PHE A 96 -5.43 15.99 -4.34
N LYS A 97 -4.65 16.47 -5.32
CA LYS A 97 -4.44 17.89 -5.53
C LYS A 97 -5.02 18.32 -6.86
N GLY A 98 -5.65 19.50 -6.88
CA GLY A 98 -5.94 20.21 -8.11
C GLY A 98 -7.24 21.00 -8.09
N LYS A 99 -7.51 21.72 -9.17
CA LYS A 99 -8.69 22.57 -9.30
C LYS A 99 -9.90 21.80 -9.80
N ASN A 100 -11.08 22.10 -9.26
CA ASN A 100 -12.37 21.52 -9.67
C ASN A 100 -12.41 19.99 -9.58
N LEU A 101 -11.85 19.41 -8.51
CA LEU A 101 -11.89 17.98 -8.28
C LEU A 101 -13.34 17.48 -8.15
N ASP A 102 -13.70 16.52 -9.00
CA ASP A 102 -15.00 15.86 -8.96
C ASP A 102 -15.00 14.75 -7.89
N LEU A 103 -15.47 15.09 -6.69
CA LEU A 103 -15.51 14.19 -5.54
C LEU A 103 -16.37 12.94 -5.78
N GLU A 104 -17.41 13.03 -6.61
CA GLU A 104 -18.25 11.87 -6.92
C GLU A 104 -17.50 10.86 -7.77
N LYS A 105 -16.73 11.34 -8.77
CA LYS A 105 -15.86 10.47 -9.57
C LYS A 105 -14.74 9.86 -8.74
N ILE A 106 -14.10 10.65 -7.87
CA ILE A 106 -13.06 10.14 -6.94
C ILE A 106 -13.65 9.04 -6.06
N LYS A 107 -14.77 9.32 -5.39
CA LYS A 107 -15.41 8.36 -4.50
C LYS A 107 -15.79 7.09 -5.26
N LYS A 108 -16.39 7.21 -6.44
CA LYS A 108 -16.77 6.06 -7.27
C LYS A 108 -15.57 5.21 -7.69
N ALA A 109 -14.43 5.83 -8.01
CA ALA A 109 -13.21 5.10 -8.34
C ALA A 109 -12.65 4.33 -7.12
N ILE A 110 -12.65 4.95 -5.95
CA ILE A 110 -12.22 4.32 -4.69
C ILE A 110 -13.15 3.16 -4.30
N ASP A 111 -14.47 3.36 -4.37
CA ASP A 111 -15.46 2.32 -4.05
C ASP A 111 -15.26 1.10 -4.97
N LEU A 112 -15.09 1.32 -6.27
CA LEU A 112 -14.83 0.25 -7.23
C LEU A 112 -13.52 -0.51 -6.93
N SER A 113 -12.44 0.21 -6.59
CA SER A 113 -11.18 -0.41 -6.16
C SER A 113 -11.37 -1.28 -4.92
N GLN A 114 -11.99 -0.73 -3.87
CA GLN A 114 -12.15 -1.39 -2.58
C GLN A 114 -13.13 -2.57 -2.59
N GLU A 115 -14.15 -2.55 -3.44
CA GLU A 115 -15.21 -3.56 -3.46
C GLU A 115 -15.03 -4.63 -4.55
N ARG A 116 -14.39 -4.29 -5.68
CA ARG A 116 -14.39 -5.18 -6.86
C ARG A 116 -13.03 -5.57 -7.37
N TYR A 117 -12.03 -4.70 -7.30
CA TYR A 117 -10.80 -4.88 -8.08
C TYR A 117 -9.56 -5.20 -7.23
N CYS A 118 -9.31 -4.47 -6.14
CA CYS A 118 -8.05 -4.63 -5.42
C CYS A 118 -8.05 -5.91 -4.56
N GLY A 119 -7.46 -6.97 -5.12
CA GLY A 119 -7.30 -8.26 -4.44
C GLY A 119 -6.52 -8.16 -3.13
N VAL A 120 -5.56 -7.22 -3.04
CA VAL A 120 -4.83 -6.97 -1.79
C VAL A 120 -5.75 -6.43 -0.70
N SER A 121 -6.59 -5.43 -1.01
CA SER A 121 -7.59 -4.92 -0.05
C SER A 121 -8.58 -6.01 0.37
N ALA A 122 -9.01 -6.89 -0.56
CA ALA A 122 -9.87 -8.02 -0.25
C ALA A 122 -9.24 -8.99 0.75
N MET A 123 -7.94 -9.30 0.61
CA MET A 123 -7.22 -10.14 1.58
C MET A 123 -7.12 -9.45 2.95
N TYR A 124 -6.84 -8.15 2.99
CA TYR A 124 -6.60 -7.41 4.23
C TYR A 124 -7.86 -7.26 5.08
N LYS A 125 -9.05 -7.24 4.47
CA LYS A 125 -10.33 -7.28 5.20
C LYS A 125 -10.52 -8.54 6.06
N ASN A 126 -9.78 -9.61 5.79
CA ASN A 126 -9.76 -10.80 6.65
C ASN A 126 -8.80 -10.66 7.85
N ILE A 127 -7.93 -9.65 7.84
CA ILE A 127 -6.98 -9.36 8.92
C ILE A 127 -7.60 -8.36 9.89
N GLY A 128 -8.22 -7.29 9.38
CA GLY A 128 -8.83 -6.25 10.19
C GLY A 128 -9.62 -5.24 9.36
N PRO A 129 -10.28 -4.27 10.03
CA PRO A 129 -11.06 -3.24 9.34
C PRO A 129 -10.19 -2.43 8.37
N VAL A 130 -10.68 -2.22 7.15
CA VAL A 130 -10.06 -1.34 6.15
C VAL A 130 -10.99 -0.14 5.94
N THR A 131 -10.56 1.05 6.33
CA THR A 131 -11.30 2.30 6.21
C THR A 131 -10.57 3.27 5.31
N PHE A 132 -11.27 4.28 4.78
CA PHE A 132 -10.63 5.31 3.98
C PHE A 132 -11.24 6.69 4.18
N GLU A 133 -10.42 7.71 3.88
CA GLU A 133 -10.81 9.11 3.79
C GLU A 133 -10.26 9.73 2.49
N ILE A 134 -10.97 10.71 1.97
CA ILE A 134 -10.55 11.51 0.81
C ILE A 134 -10.06 12.85 1.35
N VAL A 135 -8.83 13.21 1.01
CA VAL A 135 -8.21 14.50 1.34
C VAL A 135 -7.97 15.24 0.04
N THR A 136 -8.43 16.49 -0.03
CA THR A 136 -8.27 17.33 -1.21
C THR A 136 -7.55 18.62 -0.89
N GLU A 137 -6.61 18.99 -1.73
CA GLU A 137 -5.87 20.26 -1.68
C GLU A 137 -5.99 20.97 -3.03
N GLU A 138 -5.99 22.31 -3.01
CA GLU A 138 -5.97 23.13 -4.23
C GLU A 138 -4.56 23.29 -4.83
#